data_AF-A0AAW5EN31-F1
#
_entry.id   AF-A0AAW5EN31-F1
#
_cell.length_a   1.000
_cell.length_b   1.000
_cell.length_c   1.000
_cell.angle_alpha   90.00
_cell.angle_beta   90.00
_cell.angle_gamma   90.00
#
_symmetry.space_group_name_H-M   'P 1'
#
loop_
_entity.id
_entity.type
_entity.pdbx_description
1 polymer ?
#
loop_
_entity_poly.entity_id
_entity_poly.type
_entity_poly.pdbx_seq_one_letter_code
_entity_poly.pdbx_strand_id
1 'polypeptide(L)'
;MAWLFKKGMPQDPKPVFVWPRLVTEIENAGYFSRRKFSILAVGLIIMTIATIKMLLFVPGLNQSVVGLLTRGLETFLPAGWATGAAWIVGMAGVFLMGSFTNYTPSQRLLHKTKATRCEAYNIILLLALWEEQAFRSGSEKWSWREWVRASVCFGILHIANIWYSFAAGIALSVTGFGFLLVYLWCYRKYRSQIIATAAATTVHALYNAIALSLIAVVLAIDIAKLL
;
A
#
# COMPACT_ATOMS: atom_id res chain seq x y z
N MET A 1 2.29 14.24 10.30
CA MET A 1 1.09 13.38 10.08
C MET A 1 1.26 11.93 10.58
N ALA A 2 2.43 11.27 10.47
CA ALA A 2 2.56 9.88 10.96
C ALA A 2 2.39 9.73 12.47
N TRP A 3 2.53 10.80 13.27
CA TRP A 3 2.16 10.72 14.70
C TRP A 3 0.67 10.45 14.91
N LEU A 4 -0.21 11.09 14.13
CA LEU A 4 -1.67 10.85 14.20
C LEU A 4 -2.01 9.42 13.75
N PHE A 5 -1.39 8.96 12.66
CA PHE A 5 -1.55 7.57 12.23
C PHE A 5 -0.95 6.58 13.23
N LYS A 6 0.23 6.85 13.82
CA LYS A 6 0.82 5.99 14.86
C LYS A 6 -0.06 5.91 16.10
N LYS A 7 -0.70 7.01 16.48
CA LYS A 7 -1.66 7.05 17.60
C LYS A 7 -2.97 6.33 17.24
N GLY A 8 -3.41 6.41 15.99
CA GLY A 8 -4.62 5.75 15.49
C GLY A 8 -4.41 4.27 15.15
N MET A 9 -3.19 3.84 14.86
CA MET A 9 -2.84 2.46 14.54
C MET A 9 -2.70 1.63 15.81
N PRO A 10 -3.21 0.38 15.83
CA PRO A 10 -2.84 -0.57 16.87
C PRO A 10 -1.32 -0.78 16.83
N GLN A 11 -0.67 -0.79 18.00
CA GLN A 11 0.78 -0.93 18.10
C GLN A 11 1.11 -2.34 18.58
N ASP A 12 1.95 -3.08 17.85
CA ASP A 12 2.68 -4.20 18.45
C ASP A 12 3.90 -3.62 19.19
N PRO A 13 4.09 -3.87 20.49
CA PRO A 13 5.30 -3.47 21.18
C PRO A 13 6.57 -4.20 20.71
N LYS A 14 6.45 -5.28 19.93
CA LYS A 14 7.58 -6.09 19.44
C LYS A 14 7.42 -6.53 17.97
N PRO A 15 7.36 -5.60 17.00
CA PRO A 15 7.26 -5.98 15.60
C PRO A 15 8.56 -6.65 15.15
N VAL A 16 8.46 -7.85 14.58
CA VAL A 16 9.64 -8.55 14.07
C VAL A 16 10.04 -7.97 12.72
N PHE A 17 11.33 -7.66 12.59
CA PHE A 17 11.93 -7.13 11.39
C PHE A 17 12.09 -8.21 10.31
N VAL A 18 11.66 -7.90 9.09
CA VAL A 18 11.87 -8.71 7.89
C VAL A 18 12.59 -7.83 6.85
N TRP A 19 13.36 -8.41 5.94
CA TRP A 19 14.01 -7.67 4.85
C TRP A 19 13.78 -8.38 3.50
N PRO A 20 13.94 -7.69 2.36
CA PRO A 20 13.54 -8.23 1.05
C PRO A 20 14.16 -9.59 0.72
N ARG A 21 15.47 -9.77 0.97
CA ARG A 21 16.15 -11.04 0.72
C ARG A 21 15.60 -12.18 1.59
N LEU A 22 15.22 -11.93 2.84
CA LEU A 22 14.60 -12.95 3.68
C LEU A 22 13.24 -13.42 3.11
N VAL A 23 12.45 -12.51 2.54
CA VAL A 23 11.16 -12.87 1.91
C VAL A 23 11.38 -13.90 0.80
N THR A 24 12.39 -13.68 -0.05
CA THR A 24 12.71 -14.63 -1.13
C THR A 24 13.27 -15.95 -0.62
N GLU A 25 14.07 -15.96 0.44
CA GLU A 25 14.54 -17.22 1.02
C GLU A 25 13.39 -18.04 1.63
N ILE A 26 12.41 -17.38 2.27
CA ILE A 26 11.20 -18.05 2.79
C ILE A 26 10.35 -18.63 1.64
N GLU A 27 10.23 -17.90 0.54
CA GLU A 27 9.58 -18.40 -0.68
C GLU A 27 10.31 -19.64 -1.22
N ASN A 28 11.64 -19.56 -1.37
CA ASN A 28 12.48 -20.66 -1.88
C ASN A 28 12.43 -21.89 -0.99
N ALA A 29 12.31 -21.71 0.33
CA ALA A 29 12.12 -22.80 1.29
C ALA A 29 10.72 -23.46 1.22
N GLY A 30 9.82 -22.98 0.35
CA GLY A 30 8.55 -23.63 0.06
C GLY A 30 7.42 -23.30 1.04
N TYR A 31 7.56 -22.29 1.89
CA TYR A 31 6.50 -21.87 2.82
C TYR A 31 5.26 -21.34 2.10
N PHE A 32 5.45 -20.74 0.91
CA PHE A 32 4.36 -20.34 0.03
C PHE A 32 4.83 -20.36 -1.42
N SER A 33 3.86 -20.36 -2.35
CA SER A 33 4.13 -20.36 -3.77
C SER A 33 3.77 -19.01 -4.37
N ARG A 34 4.75 -18.35 -5.00
CA ARG A 34 4.51 -17.12 -5.76
C ARG A 34 3.42 -17.28 -6.80
N ARG A 35 3.35 -18.41 -7.51
CA ARG A 35 2.27 -18.68 -8.48
C ARG A 35 0.88 -18.63 -7.83
N LYS A 36 0.70 -19.27 -6.68
CA LYS A 36 -0.58 -19.24 -5.94
C LYS A 36 -0.91 -17.83 -5.46
N PHE A 37 0.10 -17.11 -4.97
CA PHE A 37 -0.06 -15.72 -4.54
C PHE A 37 -0.29 -14.74 -5.70
N SER A 38 0.22 -15.01 -6.90
CA SER A 38 -0.10 -14.24 -8.11
C SER A 38 -1.58 -14.38 -8.47
N ILE A 39 -2.16 -15.58 -8.39
CA ILE A 39 -3.60 -15.79 -8.63
C ILE A 39 -4.42 -14.99 -7.61
N LEU A 40 -4.02 -15.04 -6.34
CA LEU A 40 -4.67 -14.25 -5.29
C LEU A 40 -4.55 -12.74 -5.54
N ALA A 41 -3.36 -12.26 -5.92
CA ALA A 41 -3.12 -10.85 -6.23
C ALA A 41 -3.97 -10.37 -7.42
N VAL A 42 -4.12 -11.19 -8.47
CA VAL A 42 -5.04 -10.92 -9.59
C VAL A 42 -6.49 -10.81 -9.10
N GLY A 43 -6.93 -11.74 -8.26
CA GLY A 43 -8.26 -11.67 -7.65
C GLY A 43 -8.48 -10.39 -6.85
N LEU A 44 -7.48 -9.98 -6.05
CA LEU A 44 -7.52 -8.72 -5.31
C LEU A 44 -7.58 -7.51 -6.26
N ILE A 45 -6.78 -7.47 -7.34
CA ILE A 45 -6.83 -6.39 -8.33
C ILE A 45 -8.23 -6.27 -8.96
N ILE A 46 -8.82 -7.40 -9.38
CA ILE A 46 -10.18 -7.42 -9.95
C ILE A 46 -11.18 -6.86 -8.94
N MET A 47 -11.11 -7.31 -7.68
CA MET A 47 -11.97 -6.81 -6.61
C MET A 47 -11.78 -5.32 -6.35
N THR A 48 -10.54 -4.82 -6.37
CA THR A 48 -10.26 -3.39 -6.23
C THR A 48 -10.91 -2.60 -7.35
N ILE A 49 -10.68 -2.99 -8.61
CA ILE A 49 -11.23 -2.30 -9.79
C ILE A 49 -12.76 -2.32 -9.75
N ALA A 50 -13.37 -3.48 -9.46
CA ALA A 50 -14.82 -3.60 -9.35
C ALA A 50 -15.38 -2.71 -8.25
N THR A 51 -14.73 -2.69 -7.07
CA THR A 51 -15.13 -1.84 -5.94
C THR A 51 -15.02 -0.37 -6.29
N ILE A 52 -13.92 0.06 -6.95
CA ILE A 52 -13.76 1.44 -7.42
C ILE A 52 -14.90 1.79 -8.38
N LYS A 53 -15.17 0.97 -9.39
CA LYS A 53 -16.24 1.23 -10.37
C LYS A 53 -17.61 1.35 -9.70
N MET A 54 -17.92 0.47 -8.75
CA MET A 54 -19.17 0.54 -7.98
C MET A 54 -19.26 1.84 -7.16
N LEU A 55 -18.18 2.20 -6.47
CA LEU A 55 -18.15 3.40 -5.63
C LEU A 55 -18.19 4.71 -6.43
N LEU A 56 -17.70 4.71 -7.67
CA LEU A 56 -17.77 5.88 -8.56
C LEU A 56 -19.22 6.26 -8.95
N PHE A 57 -20.20 5.36 -8.79
CA PHE A 57 -21.61 5.71 -8.94
C PHE A 57 -22.16 6.54 -7.77
N VAL A 58 -21.45 6.59 -6.64
CA VAL A 58 -21.86 7.39 -5.48
C VAL A 58 -21.36 8.83 -5.66
N PRO A 59 -22.26 9.83 -5.66
CA PRO A 59 -21.87 11.23 -5.80
C PRO A 59 -20.83 11.64 -4.75
N GLY A 60 -19.80 12.36 -5.19
CA GLY A 60 -18.73 12.84 -4.33
C GLY A 60 -17.57 11.87 -4.11
N LEU A 61 -17.73 10.56 -4.36
CA LEU A 61 -16.62 9.60 -4.21
C LEU A 61 -15.62 9.62 -5.36
N ASN A 62 -15.96 10.26 -6.48
CA ASN A 62 -15.04 10.55 -7.57
C ASN A 62 -14.04 11.69 -7.24
N GLN A 63 -14.27 12.43 -6.14
CA GLN A 63 -13.40 13.53 -5.73
C GLN A 63 -12.11 13.01 -5.10
N SER A 64 -11.02 13.75 -5.29
CA SER A 64 -9.73 13.54 -4.61
C SER A 64 -9.39 14.74 -3.75
N VAL A 65 -8.46 14.56 -2.80
CA VAL A 65 -7.98 15.66 -1.95
C VAL A 65 -7.36 16.77 -2.81
N VAL A 66 -6.57 16.42 -3.84
CA VAL A 66 -6.04 17.40 -4.79
C VAL A 66 -7.15 18.12 -5.53
N GLY A 67 -8.16 17.41 -6.04
CA GLY A 67 -9.26 18.05 -6.76
C GLY A 67 -10.09 18.99 -5.88
N LEU A 68 -10.16 18.74 -4.57
CA LEU A 68 -10.78 19.66 -3.61
C LEU A 68 -9.87 20.87 -3.32
N LEU A 69 -8.57 20.64 -3.10
CA LEU A 69 -7.58 21.70 -2.89
C LEU A 69 -7.46 22.62 -4.11
N THR A 70 -7.41 22.07 -5.31
CA THR A 70 -7.37 22.83 -6.57
C THR A 70 -8.56 23.78 -6.64
N ARG A 71 -9.80 23.30 -6.44
CA ARG A 71 -10.99 24.15 -6.48
C ARG A 71 -10.99 25.23 -5.41
N GLY A 72 -10.49 24.92 -4.20
CA GLY A 72 -10.32 25.92 -3.16
C GLY A 72 -9.30 26.99 -3.57
N LEU A 73 -8.15 26.58 -4.13
CA LEU A 73 -7.08 27.48 -4.55
C LEU A 73 -7.42 28.29 -5.81
N GLU A 74 -8.29 27.78 -6.67
CA GLU A 74 -8.81 28.50 -7.86
C GLU A 74 -9.55 29.78 -7.49
N THR A 75 -10.03 29.91 -6.25
CA THR A 75 -10.60 31.17 -5.76
C THR A 75 -9.56 32.28 -5.54
N PHE A 76 -8.26 31.93 -5.52
CA PHE A 76 -7.15 32.85 -5.24
C PHE A 76 -6.05 32.83 -6.32
N LEU A 77 -5.94 31.76 -7.11
CA LEU A 77 -4.87 31.52 -8.08
C LEU A 77 -5.46 31.11 -9.45
N PRO A 78 -4.79 31.44 -10.57
CA PRO A 78 -5.15 30.87 -11.87
C PRO A 78 -5.12 29.33 -11.84
N ALA A 79 -6.02 28.68 -12.57
CA ALA A 79 -6.24 27.23 -12.50
C ALA A 79 -4.97 26.35 -12.61
N GLY A 80 -4.04 26.73 -13.49
CA GLY A 80 -2.75 26.02 -13.63
C GLY A 80 -1.89 26.11 -12.36
N TRP A 81 -1.82 27.29 -11.73
CA TRP A 81 -1.10 27.51 -10.48
C TRP A 81 -1.81 26.89 -9.28
N ALA A 82 -3.14 26.94 -9.24
CA ALA A 82 -3.96 26.31 -8.20
C ALA A 82 -3.74 24.79 -8.15
N THR A 83 -3.71 24.14 -9.33
CA THR A 83 -3.41 22.71 -9.44
C THR A 83 -1.99 22.42 -8.97
N GLY A 84 -0.99 23.16 -9.47
CA GLY A 84 0.41 22.98 -9.05
C GLY A 84 0.62 23.17 -7.54
N ALA A 85 -0.02 24.16 -6.93
CA ALA A 85 0.02 24.40 -5.49
C ALA A 85 -0.67 23.27 -4.70
N ALA A 86 -1.82 22.78 -5.15
CA ALA A 86 -2.49 21.63 -4.55
C ALA A 86 -1.59 20.37 -4.55
N TRP A 87 -0.86 20.15 -5.64
CA TRP A 87 0.13 19.07 -5.75
C TRP A 87 1.28 19.23 -4.76
N ILE A 88 1.86 20.44 -4.64
CA ILE A 88 2.97 20.71 -3.71
C ILE A 88 2.51 20.50 -2.26
N VAL A 89 1.35 21.03 -1.89
CA VAL A 89 0.76 20.85 -0.54
C VAL A 89 0.55 19.38 -0.24
N GLY A 90 0.01 18.64 -1.21
CA GLY A 90 -0.13 17.20 -1.14
C GLY A 90 1.20 16.50 -0.86
N MET A 91 2.20 16.71 -1.74
CA MET A 91 3.51 16.06 -1.66
C MET A 91 4.22 16.39 -0.34
N ALA A 92 4.16 17.66 0.08
CA ALA A 92 4.68 18.08 1.37
C ALA A 92 4.01 17.32 2.52
N GLY A 93 2.69 17.11 2.48
CA GLY A 93 1.96 16.32 3.47
C GLY A 93 2.49 14.88 3.62
N VAL A 94 2.91 14.26 2.52
CA VAL A 94 3.46 12.90 2.48
C VAL A 94 4.87 12.86 3.03
N PHE A 95 5.73 13.78 2.62
CA PHE A 95 7.09 13.89 3.16
C PHE A 95 7.08 14.20 4.67
N LEU A 96 6.19 15.08 5.12
CA LEU A 96 5.97 15.41 6.54
C LEU A 96 5.19 14.32 7.29
N MET A 97 4.72 13.28 6.61
CA MET A 97 4.17 12.11 7.27
C MET A 97 5.27 11.46 8.09
N GLY A 98 6.46 11.24 7.52
CA GLY A 98 7.58 10.60 8.21
C GLY A 98 7.45 9.07 8.25
N SER A 99 8.37 8.38 8.95
CA SER A 99 8.40 6.92 8.92
C SER A 99 7.43 6.27 9.90
N PHE A 100 6.68 5.28 9.42
CA PHE A 100 5.77 4.46 10.25
C PHE A 100 6.53 3.44 11.11
N THR A 101 7.73 3.06 10.69
CA THR A 101 8.56 2.01 11.32
C THR A 101 9.90 2.60 11.78
N ASN A 102 10.33 2.28 12.99
CA ASN A 102 11.62 2.78 13.50
C ASN A 102 12.73 1.72 13.29
N TYR A 103 13.48 1.85 12.19
CA TYR A 103 14.56 0.91 11.85
C TYR A 103 15.92 1.38 12.35
N THR A 104 16.67 0.46 12.95
CA THR A 104 18.08 0.66 13.30
C THR A 104 18.95 0.81 12.05
N PRO A 105 20.16 1.40 12.15
CA PRO A 105 21.09 1.49 11.02
C PRO A 105 21.41 0.13 10.38
N SER A 106 21.56 -0.93 11.19
CA SER A 106 21.81 -2.29 10.71
C SER A 106 20.63 -2.87 9.92
N GLN A 107 19.40 -2.64 10.38
CA GLN A 107 18.19 -3.03 9.64
C GLN A 107 18.08 -2.30 8.30
N ARG A 108 18.41 -1.00 8.25
CA ARG A 108 18.45 -0.25 6.99
C ARG A 108 19.51 -0.77 6.01
N LEU A 109 20.63 -1.30 6.51
CA LEU A 109 21.63 -1.95 5.67
C LEU A 109 21.08 -3.24 5.04
N LEU A 110 20.32 -4.04 5.79
CA LEU A 110 19.68 -5.26 5.28
C LEU A 110 18.66 -4.98 4.17
N HIS A 111 17.97 -3.84 4.19
CA HIS A 111 17.10 -3.41 3.08
C HIS A 111 17.84 -3.21 1.74
N LYS A 112 19.15 -2.95 1.77
CA LYS A 112 19.96 -2.82 0.55
C LYS A 112 20.32 -4.16 -0.09
N THR A 113 20.08 -5.28 0.61
CA THR A 113 20.35 -6.60 0.06
C THR A 113 19.32 -6.94 -0.99
N LYS A 114 19.77 -7.17 -2.23
CA LYS A 114 18.90 -7.50 -3.36
C LYS A 114 18.20 -8.83 -3.11
N ALA A 115 16.88 -8.86 -3.32
CA ALA A 115 16.07 -10.07 -3.22
C ALA A 115 16.10 -10.87 -4.53
N THR A 116 16.13 -10.17 -5.67
CA THR A 116 16.16 -10.76 -7.00
C THR A 116 17.11 -10.00 -7.93
N ARG A 117 17.31 -10.51 -9.14
CA ARG A 117 18.04 -9.80 -10.22
C ARG A 117 17.25 -8.62 -10.83
N CYS A 118 15.94 -8.51 -10.56
CA CYS A 118 15.09 -7.46 -11.10
C CYS A 118 15.02 -6.26 -10.13
N GLU A 119 15.65 -5.14 -10.48
CA GLU A 119 15.67 -3.95 -9.63
C GLU A 119 14.28 -3.35 -9.39
N ALA A 120 13.45 -3.29 -10.43
CA ALA A 120 12.08 -2.78 -10.30
C ALA A 120 11.28 -3.60 -9.26
N TYR A 121 11.38 -4.93 -9.32
CA TYR A 121 10.73 -5.80 -8.34
C TYR A 121 11.32 -5.65 -6.93
N ASN A 122 12.65 -5.47 -6.79
CA ASN A 122 13.26 -5.23 -5.48
C ASN A 122 12.72 -3.96 -4.82
N ILE A 123 12.51 -2.88 -5.59
CA ILE A 123 11.91 -1.63 -5.09
C ILE A 123 10.47 -1.86 -4.66
N ILE A 124 9.65 -2.49 -5.53
CA ILE A 124 8.25 -2.80 -5.22
C ILE A 124 8.13 -3.66 -3.96
N LEU A 125 8.98 -4.68 -3.83
CA LEU A 125 9.02 -5.57 -2.68
C LEU A 125 9.41 -4.83 -1.40
N LEU A 126 10.39 -3.92 -1.46
CA LEU A 126 10.81 -3.13 -0.31
C LEU A 126 9.71 -2.17 0.15
N LEU A 127 9.03 -1.48 -0.78
CA LEU A 127 7.92 -0.59 -0.44
C LEU A 127 6.75 -1.36 0.19
N ALA A 128 6.37 -2.49 -0.43
CA ALA A 128 5.35 -3.38 0.14
C ALA A 128 5.75 -3.85 1.55
N LEU A 129 7.02 -4.20 1.77
CA LEU A 129 7.50 -4.65 3.07
C LEU A 129 7.39 -3.56 4.15
N TRP A 130 7.72 -2.31 3.82
CA TRP A 130 7.55 -1.19 4.75
C TRP A 130 6.08 -1.01 5.15
N GLU A 131 5.16 -1.11 4.19
CA GLU A 131 3.72 -1.02 4.46
C GLU A 131 3.22 -2.22 5.26
N GLU A 132 3.60 -3.45 4.91
CA GLU A 132 3.15 -4.64 5.63
C GLU A 132 3.69 -4.68 7.06
N GLN A 133 4.94 -4.26 7.27
CA GLN A 133 5.50 -4.13 8.62
C GLN A 133 4.86 -3.01 9.44
N ALA A 134 4.44 -1.93 8.81
CA ALA A 134 3.76 -0.82 9.48
C ALA A 134 2.31 -1.16 9.86
N PHE A 135 1.59 -1.87 8.98
CA PHE A 135 0.14 -2.02 9.09
C PHE A 135 -0.34 -3.41 9.47
N ARG A 136 0.49 -4.47 9.38
CA ARG A 136 0.05 -5.87 9.56
C ARG A 136 0.88 -6.66 10.56
N SER A 137 2.18 -6.41 10.68
CA SER A 137 3.03 -7.15 11.63
C SER A 137 2.52 -6.99 13.07
N GLY A 138 2.27 -8.12 13.75
CA GLY A 138 1.73 -8.14 15.11
C GLY A 138 0.21 -8.17 15.19
N SER A 139 -0.47 -8.15 14.05
CA SER A 139 -1.93 -8.12 13.99
C SER A 139 -2.61 -9.37 14.53
N GLU A 140 -1.89 -10.48 14.72
CA GLU A 140 -2.45 -11.68 15.37
C GLU A 140 -2.90 -11.42 16.82
N LYS A 141 -2.41 -10.35 17.44
CA LYS A 141 -2.74 -9.93 18.81
C LYS A 141 -3.88 -8.91 18.84
N TRP A 142 -4.24 -8.36 17.69
CA TRP A 142 -5.21 -7.29 17.58
C TRP A 142 -6.63 -7.85 17.58
N SER A 143 -7.56 -7.06 18.10
CA SER A 143 -9.00 -7.29 18.01
C SER A 143 -9.53 -7.02 16.60
N TRP A 144 -10.74 -7.50 16.31
CA TRP A 144 -11.42 -7.21 15.04
C TRP A 144 -11.54 -5.71 14.74
N ARG A 145 -11.83 -4.89 15.76
CA ARG A 145 -11.95 -3.44 15.61
C ARG A 145 -10.62 -2.80 15.19
N GLU A 146 -9.52 -3.33 15.73
CA GLU A 146 -8.17 -2.88 15.41
C GLU A 146 -7.74 -3.29 14.00
N TRP A 147 -8.15 -4.48 13.54
CA TRP A 147 -7.99 -4.89 12.15
C TRP A 147 -8.70 -3.94 11.18
N VAL A 148 -9.98 -3.65 11.41
CA VAL A 148 -10.75 -2.72 10.58
C VAL A 148 -10.12 -1.32 10.59
N ARG A 149 -9.76 -0.82 11.78
CA ARG A 149 -9.12 0.50 11.93
C ARG A 149 -7.82 0.58 11.16
N ALA A 150 -6.95 -0.43 11.25
CA ALA A 150 -5.69 -0.46 10.52
C ALA A 150 -5.90 -0.41 8.99
N SER A 151 -6.88 -1.17 8.48
CA SER A 151 -7.22 -1.17 7.05
C SER A 151 -7.85 0.15 6.59
N VAL A 152 -8.66 0.80 7.41
CA VAL A 152 -9.18 2.16 7.11
C VAL A 152 -8.04 3.18 7.10
N CYS A 153 -7.14 3.14 8.08
CA CYS A 153 -5.95 4.00 8.10
C CYS A 153 -5.09 3.79 6.84
N PHE A 154 -4.94 2.56 6.39
CA PHE A 154 -4.24 2.23 5.15
C PHE A 154 -4.88 2.95 3.93
N GLY A 155 -6.20 2.89 3.77
CA GLY A 155 -6.86 3.60 2.66
C GLY A 155 -6.86 5.12 2.79
N ILE A 156 -7.00 5.66 4.01
CA ILE A 156 -6.88 7.11 4.25
C ILE A 156 -5.48 7.60 3.88
N LEU A 157 -4.43 6.84 4.20
CA LEU A 157 -3.07 7.17 3.78
C LEU A 157 -2.97 7.31 2.28
N HIS A 158 -3.59 6.41 1.52
CA HIS A 158 -3.58 6.45 0.06
C HIS A 158 -4.38 7.64 -0.51
N ILE A 159 -5.48 8.05 0.13
CA ILE A 159 -6.19 9.29 -0.23
C ILE A 159 -5.32 10.52 0.08
N ALA A 160 -4.70 10.56 1.25
CA ALA A 160 -3.85 11.66 1.70
C ALA A 160 -2.55 11.76 0.89
N ASN A 161 -2.11 10.65 0.29
CA ASN A 161 -0.97 10.55 -0.62
C ASN A 161 -1.32 10.93 -2.07
N ILE A 162 -2.39 11.74 -2.26
CA ILE A 162 -2.51 12.79 -3.30
C ILE A 162 -3.18 12.34 -4.62
N TRP A 163 -3.27 11.04 -4.91
CA TRP A 163 -3.63 10.59 -6.27
C TRP A 163 -5.03 9.98 -6.34
N TYR A 164 -5.48 9.36 -5.24
CA TYR A 164 -6.67 8.53 -5.26
C TYR A 164 -7.93 9.33 -4.96
N SER A 165 -8.99 9.04 -5.70
CA SER A 165 -10.34 9.45 -5.33
C SER A 165 -10.74 8.79 -4.00
N PHE A 166 -11.76 9.32 -3.34
CA PHE A 166 -12.31 8.68 -2.14
C PHE A 166 -12.79 7.25 -2.42
N ALA A 167 -13.36 6.99 -3.60
CA ALA A 167 -13.68 5.64 -4.07
C ALA A 167 -12.45 4.71 -4.06
N ALA A 168 -11.31 5.17 -4.59
CA ALA A 168 -10.08 4.41 -4.60
C ALA A 168 -9.51 4.19 -3.19
N GLY A 169 -9.58 5.17 -2.29
CA GLY A 169 -9.16 5.00 -0.90
C GLY A 169 -9.98 3.96 -0.12
N ILE A 170 -11.30 3.94 -0.31
CA ILE A 170 -12.17 2.92 0.28
C ILE A 170 -11.83 1.54 -0.29
N ALA A 171 -11.68 1.42 -1.61
CA ALA A 171 -11.28 0.17 -2.25
C ALA A 171 -9.91 -0.32 -1.77
N LEU A 172 -8.95 0.58 -1.57
CA LEU A 172 -7.64 0.26 -1.01
C LEU A 172 -7.72 -0.11 0.48
N SER A 173 -8.69 0.40 1.24
CA SER A 173 -8.96 -0.08 2.60
C SER A 173 -9.38 -1.56 2.58
N VAL A 174 -10.30 -1.92 1.68
CA VAL A 174 -10.77 -3.31 1.50
C VAL A 174 -9.63 -4.22 1.03
N THR A 175 -8.84 -3.75 0.07
CA THR A 175 -7.64 -4.48 -0.42
C THR A 175 -6.63 -4.68 0.71
N GLY A 176 -6.39 -3.64 1.49
CA GLY A 176 -5.49 -3.66 2.62
C GLY A 176 -5.94 -4.62 3.72
N PHE A 177 -7.26 -4.81 3.88
CA PHE A 177 -7.84 -5.86 4.71
C PHE A 177 -7.63 -7.25 4.12
N GLY A 178 -7.69 -7.40 2.79
CA GLY A 178 -7.30 -8.63 2.09
C GLY A 178 -5.86 -9.07 2.41
N PHE A 179 -4.89 -8.14 2.39
CA PHE A 179 -3.51 -8.45 2.80
C PHE A 179 -3.40 -8.87 4.27
N LEU A 180 -4.18 -8.22 5.15
CA LEU A 180 -4.28 -8.62 6.55
C LEU A 180 -4.83 -10.05 6.71
N LEU A 181 -5.82 -10.46 5.91
CA LEU A 181 -6.33 -11.84 5.92
C LEU A 181 -5.25 -12.84 5.48
N VAL A 182 -4.41 -12.50 4.49
CA VAL A 182 -3.26 -13.32 4.09
C VAL A 182 -2.27 -13.47 5.25
N TYR A 183 -1.95 -12.36 5.92
CA TYR A 183 -1.08 -12.36 7.11
C TYR A 183 -1.62 -13.33 8.17
N LEU A 184 -2.88 -13.15 8.58
CA LEU A 184 -3.50 -13.94 9.64
C LEU A 184 -3.61 -15.42 9.27
N TRP A 185 -3.97 -15.73 8.02
CA TRP A 185 -4.00 -17.11 7.52
C TRP A 185 -2.63 -17.78 7.62
N CYS A 186 -1.58 -17.10 7.16
CA CYS A 186 -0.22 -17.61 7.18
C CYS A 186 0.31 -17.74 8.62
N TYR A 187 -0.01 -16.78 9.49
CA TYR A 187 0.32 -16.84 10.90
C TYR A 187 -0.37 -18.02 11.60
N ARG A 188 -1.65 -18.29 11.34
CA ARG A 188 -2.35 -19.45 11.90
C ARG A 188 -1.68 -20.77 11.53
N LYS A 189 -1.16 -20.86 10.32
CA LYS A 189 -0.49 -22.06 9.80
C LYS A 189 0.90 -22.28 10.38
N TYR A 190 1.73 -21.23 10.44
CA TYR A 190 3.16 -21.35 10.77
C TYR A 190 3.54 -20.80 12.14
N ARG A 191 2.63 -20.09 12.81
CA ARG A 191 2.84 -19.40 14.10
C ARG A 191 4.08 -18.50 14.12
N SER A 192 4.43 -17.94 12.97
CA SER A 192 5.61 -17.10 12.77
C SER A 192 5.22 -15.77 12.14
N GLN A 193 5.47 -14.68 12.86
CA GLN A 193 5.28 -13.32 12.35
C GLN A 193 6.15 -13.06 11.11
N ILE A 194 7.37 -13.61 11.07
CA ILE A 194 8.29 -13.45 9.93
C ILE A 194 7.68 -14.02 8.65
N ILE A 195 7.20 -15.27 8.70
CA ILE A 195 6.62 -15.96 7.54
C ILE A 195 5.30 -15.28 7.13
N ALA A 196 4.47 -14.88 8.10
CA ALA A 196 3.22 -14.18 7.84
C ALA A 196 3.44 -12.81 7.17
N THR A 197 4.41 -12.03 7.66
CA THR A 197 4.80 -10.73 7.08
C THR A 197 5.36 -10.91 5.68
N ALA A 198 6.24 -11.90 5.48
CA ALA A 198 6.80 -12.22 4.17
C ALA A 198 5.70 -12.60 3.17
N ALA A 199 4.73 -13.43 3.58
CA ALA A 199 3.62 -13.84 2.72
C ALA A 199 2.72 -12.67 2.30
N ALA A 200 2.31 -11.82 3.26
CA ALA A 200 1.52 -10.64 2.97
C ALA A 200 2.29 -9.67 2.06
N THR A 201 3.58 -9.48 2.33
CA THR A 201 4.49 -8.67 1.50
C THR A 201 4.58 -9.19 0.08
N THR A 202 4.71 -10.51 -0.12
CA THR A 202 4.76 -11.10 -1.46
C THR A 202 3.46 -10.85 -2.22
N VAL A 203 2.29 -11.06 -1.59
CA VAL A 203 0.99 -10.80 -2.26
C VAL A 203 0.84 -9.32 -2.60
N HIS A 204 1.19 -8.42 -1.68
CA HIS A 204 1.13 -6.98 -1.89
C HIS A 204 2.10 -6.53 -2.99
N ALA A 205 3.33 -7.02 -3.01
CA ALA A 205 4.30 -6.71 -4.07
C ALA A 205 3.83 -7.18 -5.45
N LEU A 206 3.24 -8.39 -5.54
CA LEU A 206 2.65 -8.89 -6.78
C LEU A 206 1.44 -8.05 -7.20
N TYR A 207 0.57 -7.66 -6.27
CA TYR A 207 -0.54 -6.76 -6.51
C TYR A 207 -0.04 -5.42 -7.10
N ASN A 208 0.97 -4.81 -6.48
CA ASN A 208 1.54 -3.54 -6.95
C ASN A 208 2.22 -3.68 -8.32
N ALA A 209 2.94 -4.78 -8.56
CA ALA A 209 3.54 -5.04 -9.87
C ALA A 209 2.46 -5.14 -10.96
N ILE A 210 1.37 -5.89 -10.72
CA ILE A 210 0.25 -6.00 -11.66
C ILE A 210 -0.41 -4.64 -11.88
N ALA A 211 -0.69 -3.88 -10.81
CA ALA A 211 -1.31 -2.56 -10.90
C ALA A 211 -0.46 -1.60 -11.75
N LEU A 212 0.85 -1.53 -11.49
CA LEU A 212 1.78 -0.69 -12.24
C LEU A 212 1.88 -1.12 -13.71
N SER A 213 1.90 -2.42 -14.00
CA SER A 213 1.86 -2.91 -15.38
C SER A 213 0.59 -2.50 -16.11
N LEU A 214 -0.57 -2.59 -15.46
CA LEU A 214 -1.84 -2.16 -16.06
C LEU A 214 -1.85 -0.65 -16.32
N ILE A 215 -1.37 0.16 -15.37
CA ILE A 215 -1.25 1.62 -15.54
C ILE A 215 -0.35 1.96 -16.73
N ALA A 216 0.81 1.29 -16.83
CA ALA A 216 1.74 1.51 -17.94
C ALA A 216 1.12 1.17 -19.31
N VAL A 217 0.34 0.08 -19.39
CA VAL A 217 -0.36 -0.31 -20.63
C VAL A 217 -1.42 0.72 -21.00
N VAL A 218 -2.25 1.16 -20.05
CA VAL A 218 -3.28 2.18 -20.32
C VAL A 218 -2.65 3.49 -20.78
N LEU A 219 -1.58 3.94 -20.09
CA LEU A 219 -0.87 5.15 -20.46
C LEU A 219 -0.27 5.06 -21.87
N ALA A 220 0.31 3.92 -22.25
CA ALA A 220 0.84 3.72 -23.58
C ALA A 220 -0.25 3.77 -24.66
N ILE A 221 -1.43 3.18 -24.40
CA ILE A 221 -2.59 3.24 -25.30
C ILE A 221 -3.07 4.68 -25.45
N ASP A 222 -3.16 5.44 -24.36
CA ASP A 222 -3.65 6.82 -24.41
C ASP A 222 -2.67 7.74 -25.15
N ILE A 223 -1.35 7.57 -24.96
CA ILE A 223 -0.34 8.28 -25.74
C ILE A 223 -0.44 7.93 -27.22
N ALA A 224 -0.61 6.64 -27.56
CA ALA A 224 -0.73 6.19 -28.94
C ALA A 224 -1.98 6.73 -29.65
N LYS A 225 -3.06 7.08 -28.93
CA LYS A 225 -4.25 7.73 -29.49
C LYS A 225 -4.07 9.23 -29.74
N LEU A 226 -3.08 9.86 -29.09
CA LEU A 226 -2.78 11.28 -29.22
C LEU A 226 -1.77 11.58 -30.33
N LEU A 227 -1.06 10.56 -30.81
CA LEU A 227 -0.12 10.60 -31.95
C LEU A 227 -0.84 10.24 -33.25
#